data_AF-A0A8S3EF87-F1
#
_entry.id   AF-A0A8S3EF87-F1
#
_cell.length_a   1.000
_cell.length_b   1.000
_cell.length_c   1.000
_cell.angle_alpha   90.00
_cell.angle_beta   90.00
_cell.angle_gamma   90.00
#
_symmetry.space_group_name_H-M   'P 1'
#
loop_
_entity.id
_entity.type
_entity.pdbx_description
1 polymer ?
#
loop_
_entity_poly.entity_id
_entity_poly.type
_entity_poly.pdbx_seq_one_letter_code
_entity_poly.pdbx_strand_id
1 'polypeptide(L)'
;MMKKKETTPNKYNDHDSTIIKEGWLWKQGGRVRQWKRRWFVITDGCLFYYESRTEVDNPRGIIPLVDVGVREIDDDRTKQFCFELFPLAGEKVKTTKPTSGETGKATEGHHTVYRMSASSEDERKDWIRALRIGSQNALPKQRSS
;
A
#
# COMPACT_ATOMS: atom_id res chain seq x y z
N MET A 1 -23.00 -8.04 -30.06
CA MET A 1 -21.71 -8.76 -29.97
C MET A 1 -20.86 -8.07 -28.89
N MET A 2 -20.85 -8.58 -27.65
CA MET A 2 -20.04 -8.01 -26.58
C MET A 2 -18.58 -8.47 -26.74
N LYS A 3 -17.64 -7.52 -26.80
CA LYS A 3 -16.20 -7.81 -26.89
C LYS A 3 -15.77 -8.51 -25.60
N LYS A 4 -15.25 -9.73 -25.73
CA LYS A 4 -14.56 -10.45 -24.66
C LYS A 4 -13.41 -9.56 -24.16
N LYS A 5 -13.38 -9.27 -22.86
CA LYS A 5 -12.22 -8.62 -22.25
C LYS A 5 -11.08 -9.65 -22.24
N GLU A 6 -10.08 -9.47 -23.08
CA GLU A 6 -8.81 -10.20 -22.96
C GLU A 6 -8.15 -9.81 -21.63
N THR A 7 -8.28 -10.67 -20.62
CA THR A 7 -7.46 -10.63 -19.42
C THR A 7 -6.09 -11.17 -19.78
N THR A 8 -5.10 -10.28 -19.87
CA THR A 8 -3.68 -10.64 -19.91
C THR A 8 -3.33 -11.62 -18.79
N PRO A 9 -2.41 -12.58 -18.99
CA PRO A 9 -2.00 -13.50 -17.93
C PRO A 9 -1.44 -12.69 -16.76
N ASN A 10 -2.04 -12.86 -15.58
CA ASN A 10 -1.56 -12.20 -14.36
C ASN A 10 -0.24 -12.88 -13.98
N LYS A 11 0.88 -12.16 -14.04
CA LYS A 11 2.22 -12.68 -13.67
C LYS A 11 2.37 -13.03 -12.17
N TYR A 12 1.28 -13.01 -11.42
CA TYR A 12 1.22 -13.16 -9.96
C TYR A 12 0.96 -14.61 -9.51
N ASN A 13 0.98 -15.59 -10.43
CA ASN A 13 0.45 -16.94 -10.22
C ASN A 13 1.07 -17.76 -9.07
N ASP A 14 2.21 -17.36 -8.50
CA ASP A 14 2.79 -18.00 -7.29
C ASP A 14 2.53 -17.23 -5.98
N HIS A 15 2.19 -15.93 -6.04
CA HIS A 15 1.93 -15.09 -4.86
C HIS A 15 0.42 -14.87 -4.60
N ASP A 16 -0.44 -15.21 -5.56
CA ASP A 16 -1.87 -14.90 -5.54
C ASP A 16 -2.63 -15.49 -4.33
N SER A 17 -2.15 -16.63 -3.80
CA SER A 17 -2.77 -17.29 -2.63
C SER A 17 -2.65 -16.50 -1.32
N THR A 18 -1.88 -15.41 -1.30
CA THR A 18 -1.60 -14.59 -0.10
C THR A 18 -2.02 -13.12 -0.23
N ILE A 19 -2.45 -12.69 -1.42
CA ILE A 19 -2.87 -11.31 -1.67
C ILE A 19 -4.19 -11.04 -0.94
N ILE A 20 -4.18 -10.05 -0.04
CA ILE A 20 -5.37 -9.64 0.70
C ILE A 20 -6.21 -8.66 -0.13
N LYS A 21 -5.56 -7.71 -0.81
CA LYS A 21 -6.20 -6.77 -1.75
C LYS A 21 -5.15 -6.17 -2.67
N GLU A 22 -5.53 -5.94 -3.92
CA GLU A 22 -4.78 -5.15 -4.88
C GLU A 22 -5.69 -4.11 -5.56
N GLY A 23 -5.13 -3.00 -6.02
CA GLY A 23 -5.91 -1.95 -6.66
C GLY A 23 -5.19 -0.62 -6.82
N TRP A 24 -5.84 0.32 -7.52
CA TRP A 24 -5.32 1.68 -7.69
C TRP A 24 -5.70 2.55 -6.50
N LEU A 25 -4.72 3.26 -5.96
CA LEU A 25 -4.95 4.36 -5.02
C LEU A 25 -4.15 5.60 -5.44
N TRP A 26 -4.62 6.76 -5.00
CA TRP A 26 -3.80 7.96 -4.96
C TRP A 26 -3.06 8.01 -3.63
N LYS A 27 -1.76 8.30 -3.67
CA LYS A 27 -0.94 8.53 -2.46
C LYS A 27 -0.30 9.90 -2.45
N GLN A 28 -0.27 10.54 -1.29
CA GLN A 28 0.43 11.81 -1.14
C GLN A 28 1.94 11.58 -0.93
N GLY A 29 2.79 12.42 -1.51
CA GLY A 29 4.22 12.42 -1.24
C GLY A 29 4.55 12.98 0.15
N GLY A 30 5.68 12.59 0.72
CA GLY A 30 6.03 12.90 2.11
C GLY A 30 6.58 14.31 2.26
N ARG A 31 7.72 14.59 1.58
CA ARG A 31 8.32 15.93 1.53
C ARG A 31 7.55 16.85 0.59
N VAL A 32 7.35 16.40 -0.65
CA VAL A 32 6.53 17.10 -1.64
C VAL A 32 5.14 16.51 -1.59
N ARG A 33 4.17 17.30 -1.13
CA ARG A 33 2.77 16.90 -0.84
C ARG A 33 1.91 16.69 -2.09
N GLN A 34 2.52 16.23 -3.18
CA GLN A 34 1.84 15.90 -4.44
C GLN A 34 1.21 14.51 -4.40
N TRP A 35 0.05 14.38 -5.01
CA TRP A 35 -0.66 13.12 -5.16
C TRP A 35 -0.17 12.37 -6.40
N LYS A 36 0.10 11.06 -6.25
CA LYS A 36 0.50 10.17 -7.34
C LYS A 36 -0.37 8.92 -7.34
N ARG A 37 -0.84 8.49 -8.51
CA ARG A 37 -1.60 7.25 -8.68
C ARG A 37 -0.63 6.07 -8.73
N ARG A 38 -0.85 5.04 -7.93
CA ARG A 38 0.02 3.84 -7.86
C ARG A 38 -0.83 2.58 -7.73
N TRP A 39 -0.33 1.49 -8.26
CA TRP A 39 -0.92 0.17 -8.05
C TRP A 39 -0.43 -0.36 -6.71
N PHE A 40 -1.33 -0.64 -5.79
CA PHE A 40 -1.03 -1.13 -4.46
C PHE A 40 -1.37 -2.61 -4.34
N VAL A 41 -0.58 -3.34 -3.56
CA VAL A 41 -0.79 -4.75 -3.26
C VAL A 41 -0.51 -4.98 -1.77
N ILE A 42 -1.47 -5.56 -1.06
CA ILE A 42 -1.30 -6.04 0.32
C ILE A 42 -1.04 -7.54 0.28
N THR A 43 0.14 -7.93 0.73
CA THR A 43 0.55 -9.34 0.85
C THR A 43 1.64 -9.47 1.91
N ASP A 44 1.75 -10.63 2.55
CA ASP A 44 2.86 -10.97 3.45
C ASP A 44 3.14 -9.92 4.55
N GLY A 45 2.07 -9.37 5.14
CA GLY A 45 2.18 -8.35 6.18
C GLY A 45 2.75 -7.01 5.72
N CYS A 46 2.82 -6.78 4.41
CA CYS A 46 3.37 -5.57 3.79
C CYS A 46 2.38 -4.96 2.78
N LEU A 47 2.51 -3.65 2.58
CA LEU A 47 1.85 -2.91 1.51
C LEU A 47 2.91 -2.43 0.51
N PHE A 48 2.84 -2.98 -0.69
CA PHE A 48 3.70 -2.62 -1.82
C PHE A 48 2.98 -1.61 -2.70
N TYR A 49 3.75 -0.75 -3.39
CA TYR A 49 3.19 0.06 -4.46
C TYR A 49 4.11 0.22 -5.66
N TYR A 50 3.51 0.22 -6.85
CA TYR A 50 4.17 0.18 -8.15
C TYR A 50 3.72 1.33 -9.05
N GLU A 51 4.51 1.67 -10.06
CA GLU A 51 4.10 2.64 -11.08
C GLU A 51 2.91 2.11 -11.90
N SER A 52 2.94 0.80 -12.23
CA SER A 52 1.94 0.10 -13.02
C SER A 52 1.68 -1.31 -12.49
N ARG A 53 0.58 -1.93 -12.94
CA ARG A 53 0.23 -3.32 -12.58
C ARG A 53 1.22 -4.35 -13.12
N THR A 54 2.01 -3.99 -14.12
CA THR A 54 2.93 -4.90 -14.84
C THR A 54 4.36 -4.87 -14.33
N GLU A 55 4.74 -3.87 -13.52
CA GLU A 55 6.10 -3.66 -12.99
C GLU A 55 6.29 -4.26 -11.59
N VAL A 56 5.83 -5.49 -11.39
CA VAL A 56 5.82 -6.16 -10.07
C VAL A 56 7.20 -6.43 -9.49
N ASP A 57 8.22 -6.59 -10.34
CA ASP A 57 9.59 -6.87 -9.92
C ASP A 57 10.30 -5.62 -9.34
N ASN A 58 9.67 -4.44 -9.47
CA ASN A 58 10.30 -3.16 -9.15
C ASN A 58 9.36 -2.26 -8.32
N PRO A 59 9.09 -2.60 -7.04
CA PRO A 59 8.24 -1.78 -6.18
C PRO A 59 8.83 -0.37 -6.04
N ARG A 60 7.99 0.67 -6.09
CA ARG A 60 8.39 2.05 -5.83
C ARG A 60 8.49 2.33 -4.33
N GLY A 61 7.83 1.52 -3.51
CA GLY A 61 8.07 1.46 -2.09
C GLY A 61 7.35 0.31 -1.42
N ILE A 62 7.85 -0.02 -0.24
CA ILE A 62 7.35 -1.10 0.61
C ILE A 62 7.07 -0.50 1.99
N ILE A 63 5.89 -0.81 2.53
CA ILE A 63 5.42 -0.37 3.83
C ILE A 63 5.09 -1.62 4.65
N PRO A 64 5.95 -2.05 5.58
CA PRO A 64 5.61 -3.07 6.56
C PRO A 64 4.37 -2.61 7.36
N LEU A 65 3.40 -3.50 7.53
CA LEU A 65 2.15 -3.20 8.25
C LEU A 65 2.21 -3.54 9.74
N VAL A 66 3.36 -4.04 10.22
CA VAL A 66 3.65 -4.19 11.65
C VAL A 66 3.64 -2.82 12.34
N ASP A 67 2.95 -2.72 13.47
CA ASP A 67 2.80 -1.50 14.27
C ASP A 67 2.27 -0.29 13.48
N VAL A 68 1.46 -0.53 12.45
CA VAL A 68 0.81 0.50 11.65
C VAL A 68 -0.70 0.49 11.89
N GLY A 69 -1.23 1.64 12.28
CA GLY A 69 -2.66 1.90 12.37
C GLY A 69 -3.20 2.47 11.06
N VAL A 70 -4.51 2.32 10.84
CA VAL A 70 -5.22 2.96 9.73
C VAL A 70 -6.47 3.68 10.24
N ARG A 71 -6.63 4.92 9.81
CA ARG A 71 -7.80 5.75 10.14
C ARG A 71 -8.34 6.48 8.92
N GLU A 72 -9.64 6.73 8.95
CA GLU A 72 -10.26 7.71 8.07
C GLU A 72 -9.78 9.11 8.45
N ILE A 73 -9.73 9.99 7.47
CA ILE A 73 -9.44 11.40 7.66
C ILE A 73 -10.37 12.22 6.77
N ASP A 74 -10.42 13.51 7.02
CA ASP A 74 -11.10 14.44 6.15
C ASP A 74 -10.49 14.44 4.74
N ASP A 75 -11.34 14.72 3.77
CA ASP A 75 -10.95 14.84 2.39
C ASP A 75 -9.96 15.99 2.17
N ASP A 76 -9.06 15.79 1.21
CA ASP A 76 -8.19 16.86 0.73
C ASP A 76 -8.98 17.73 -0.27
N ARG A 77 -8.56 18.98 -0.47
CA ARG A 77 -9.16 19.90 -1.45
C ARG A 77 -9.35 19.26 -2.84
N THR A 78 -8.48 18.32 -3.21
CA THR A 78 -8.47 17.69 -4.54
C THR A 78 -8.73 16.18 -4.52
N LYS A 79 -8.95 15.56 -3.36
CA LYS A 79 -9.11 14.11 -3.23
C LYS A 79 -10.16 13.76 -2.20
N GLN A 80 -11.06 12.86 -2.59
CA GLN A 80 -12.10 12.32 -1.74
C GLN A 80 -11.74 10.93 -1.24
N PHE A 81 -12.51 10.45 -0.26
CA PHE A 81 -12.39 9.12 0.31
C PHE A 81 -10.98 8.91 0.87
N CYS A 82 -10.51 9.90 1.62
CA CYS A 82 -9.17 9.89 2.18
C CYS A 82 -9.07 9.01 3.44
N PHE A 83 -7.91 8.37 3.59
CA PHE A 83 -7.50 7.64 4.79
C PHE A 83 -5.99 7.75 4.96
N GLU A 84 -5.47 7.44 6.14
CA GLU A 84 -4.02 7.43 6.35
C GLU A 84 -3.53 6.27 7.21
N LEU A 85 -2.32 5.82 6.89
CA LEU A 85 -1.52 4.94 7.73
C LEU A 85 -0.66 5.79 8.66
N PHE A 86 -0.62 5.41 9.94
CA PHE A 86 0.15 6.10 10.97
C PHE A 86 0.84 5.08 11.89
N PRO A 87 1.99 5.43 12.51
CA PRO A 87 2.68 4.53 13.41
C PRO A 87 1.92 4.40 14.73
N LEU A 88 1.80 3.18 15.26
CA LEU A 88 1.20 2.91 16.57
C LEU A 88 2.21 3.04 17.71
N ALA A 89 3.49 2.75 17.44
CA ALA A 89 4.54 2.70 18.46
C ALA A 89 5.58 3.81 18.25
N GLY A 90 5.20 5.08 18.41
CA GLY A 90 6.08 6.25 18.62
C GLY A 90 7.12 6.63 17.55
N GLU A 91 7.56 5.69 16.72
CA GLU A 91 8.59 5.83 15.70
C GLU A 91 7.97 5.81 14.30
N LYS A 92 8.61 6.52 13.37
CA LYS A 92 8.16 6.72 11.99
C LYS A 92 7.83 5.38 11.31
N VAL A 93 6.87 5.40 10.37
CA VAL A 93 6.58 4.26 9.51
C VAL A 93 7.85 3.89 8.72
N LYS A 94 8.50 2.79 9.10
CA LYS A 94 9.72 2.29 8.46
C LYS A 94 9.38 1.95 7.02
N THR A 95 10.02 2.59 6.05
CA THR A 95 9.72 2.34 4.64
C THR A 95 10.97 2.30 3.82
N THR A 96 11.01 1.33 2.92
CA THR A 96 12.10 1.16 1.97
C THR A 96 11.62 1.62 0.60
N LYS A 97 12.25 2.69 0.08
CA LYS A 97 12.15 3.03 -1.33
C LYS A 97 13.43 2.53 -2.01
N PRO A 98 13.33 1.58 -2.96
CA PRO A 98 14.49 1.26 -3.78
C PRO A 98 14.75 2.46 -4.68
N THR A 99 15.93 3.06 -4.55
CA THR A 99 16.39 4.13 -5.44
C THR A 99 16.63 3.53 -6.82
N SER A 100 15.96 4.05 -7.84
CA SER A 100 16.29 3.71 -9.22
C SER A 100 17.67 4.29 -9.55
N GLY A 101 18.68 3.43 -9.67
CA GLY A 101 20.04 3.81 -10.10
C GLY A 101 21.07 3.74 -8.97
N GLU A 102 21.95 2.75 -9.08
CA GLU A 102 23.28 2.64 -8.46
C GLU A 102 23.37 2.61 -6.91
N THR A 103 23.85 1.46 -6.42
CA THR A 103 24.14 1.08 -5.04
C THR A 103 22.90 0.96 -4.14
N GLY A 104 22.65 -0.26 -3.64
CA GLY A 104 21.47 -0.68 -2.88
C GLY A 104 21.29 -0.04 -1.49
N LYS A 105 21.45 1.28 -1.36
CA LYS A 105 21.06 2.02 -0.17
C LYS A 105 19.56 2.31 -0.22
N ALA A 106 18.79 1.54 0.53
CA ALA A 106 17.42 1.90 0.87
C ALA A 106 17.44 3.25 1.61
N THR A 107 16.77 4.26 1.07
CA THR A 107 16.56 5.53 1.80
C THR A 107 15.30 5.40 2.65
N GLU A 108 15.40 5.69 3.94
CA GLU A 108 14.24 5.80 4.82
C GLU A 108 13.27 6.85 4.28
N GLY A 109 12.01 6.46 4.05
CA GLY A 109 11.00 7.41 3.62
C GLY A 109 10.79 8.51 4.66
N HIS A 110 10.81 9.78 4.25
CA HIS A 110 10.45 10.94 5.10
C HIS A 110 8.96 11.02 5.49
N HIS A 111 8.23 9.92 5.44
CA HIS A 111 6.79 9.91 5.73
C HIS A 111 6.58 9.65 7.22
N THR A 112 5.99 10.61 7.92
CA THR A 112 5.47 10.39 9.28
C THR A 112 4.10 9.69 9.26
N VAL A 113 3.36 9.86 8.16
CA VAL A 113 2.10 9.18 7.83
C VAL A 113 2.02 8.96 6.32
N TYR A 114 1.24 7.96 5.89
CA TYR A 114 0.92 7.74 4.47
C TYR A 114 -0.54 8.06 4.21
N ARG A 115 -0.79 9.22 3.61
CA ARG A 115 -2.12 9.61 3.17
C ARG A 115 -2.47 9.02 1.81
N MET A 116 -3.65 8.44 1.71
CA MET A 116 -4.18 7.80 0.52
C MET A 116 -5.60 8.27 0.22
N SER A 117 -6.03 8.11 -1.02
CA SER A 117 -7.39 8.40 -1.49
C SER A 117 -7.83 7.29 -2.43
N ALA A 118 -9.02 6.74 -2.13
CA ALA A 118 -9.67 5.71 -2.91
C ALA A 118 -10.57 6.32 -4.01
N SER A 119 -11.04 5.50 -4.94
CA SER A 119 -11.95 5.95 -6.01
C SER A 119 -13.42 6.10 -5.57
N SER A 120 -13.78 5.48 -4.45
CA SER A 120 -15.13 5.54 -3.88
C SER A 120 -15.09 5.25 -2.38
N GLU A 121 -16.20 5.51 -1.71
CA GLU A 121 -16.38 5.21 -0.29
C GLU A 121 -16.25 3.71 0.01
N ASP A 122 -16.84 2.86 -0.84
CA ASP A 122 -16.75 1.41 -0.67
C ASP A 122 -15.32 0.92 -0.87
N GLU A 123 -14.60 1.46 -1.86
CA GLU A 123 -13.18 1.15 -2.04
C GLU A 123 -12.36 1.60 -0.82
N ARG A 124 -12.62 2.79 -0.25
CA ARG A 124 -11.96 3.22 0.99
C ARG A 124 -12.21 2.23 2.13
N LYS A 125 -13.46 1.84 2.36
CA LYS A 125 -13.82 0.86 3.41
C LYS A 125 -13.12 -0.48 3.20
N ASP A 126 -13.07 -0.97 1.97
CA ASP A 126 -12.42 -2.23 1.64
C ASP A 126 -10.90 -2.16 1.83
N TRP A 127 -10.27 -1.05 1.43
CA TRP A 127 -8.85 -0.82 1.69
C TRP A 127 -8.54 -0.76 3.18
N ILE A 128 -9.33 -0.01 3.97
CA ILE A 128 -9.17 0.07 5.43
C ILE A 128 -9.32 -1.32 6.07
N ARG A 129 -10.32 -2.09 5.67
CA ARG A 129 -10.53 -3.47 6.17
C ARG A 129 -9.31 -4.34 5.85
N ALA A 130 -8.86 -4.34 4.59
CA ALA A 130 -7.72 -5.15 4.15
C ALA A 130 -6.41 -4.76 4.86
N LEU A 131 -6.17 -3.47 5.08
CA LEU A 131 -4.98 -2.97 5.80
C LEU A 131 -4.98 -3.40 7.27
N ARG A 132 -6.14 -3.40 7.93
CA ARG A 132 -6.28 -3.91 9.30
C ARG A 132 -5.98 -5.40 9.39
N ILE A 133 -6.50 -6.20 8.45
CA ILE A 133 -6.20 -7.63 8.36
C ILE A 133 -4.70 -7.85 8.11
N GLY A 134 -4.12 -7.12 7.16
CA GLY A 134 -2.69 -7.21 6.84
C GLY A 134 -1.78 -6.86 8.03
N SER A 135 -2.16 -5.83 8.80
CA SER A 135 -1.43 -5.44 10.01
C SER A 135 -1.52 -6.51 11.12
N GLN A 136 -2.70 -7.09 11.33
CA GLN A 136 -2.87 -8.20 12.29
C GLN A 136 -2.07 -9.45 11.88
N ASN A 137 -2.04 -9.77 10.58
CA ASN A 137 -1.25 -10.89 10.06
C ASN A 137 0.27 -10.68 10.17
N ALA A 138 0.73 -9.43 10.25
CA ALA A 138 2.14 -9.09 10.40
C ALA A 138 2.66 -9.27 11.84
N LEU A 139 1.77 -9.41 12.83
CA LEU A 139 2.17 -9.62 14.22
C LEU A 139 2.67 -11.07 14.42
N PRO A 140 3.76 -11.29 15.17
CA PRO A 140 4.18 -12.63 15.52
C PRO A 140 3.05 -13.32 16.27
N LYS A 141 2.56 -14.45 15.74
CA LYS A 141 1.63 -15.33 16.45
C LYS A 141 2.30 -15.68 17.78
N GLN A 142 1.74 -15.21 18.89
CA GLN A 142 2.19 -15.64 20.21
C GLN A 142 2.14 -17.17 20.19
N ARG A 143 3.28 -17.83 20.39
CA ARG A 143 3.32 -19.29 20.54
C ARG A 143 2.43 -19.59 21.74
N SER A 144 1.33 -20.29 21.51
CA SER A 144 0.55 -20.87 22.60
C SER A 144 1.51 -21.73 23.42
N SER A 145 1.67 -21.35 24.69
CA SER A 145 2.35 -22.10 25.73
C SER A 145 1.82 -23.52 25.86
#